data_AF-A0A7C4K6U1-F1
#
_entry.id   AF-A0A7C4K6U1-F1
#
_cell.length_a   1.000
_cell.length_b   1.000
_cell.length_c   1.000
_cell.angle_alpha   90.00
_cell.angle_beta   90.00
_cell.angle_gamma   90.00
#
_symmetry.space_group_name_H-M   'P 1'
#
loop_
_entity.id
_entity.type
_entity.pdbx_description
1 polymer ?
#
loop_
_entity_poly.entity_id
_entity_poly.type
_entity_poly.pdbx_seq_one_letter_code
_entity_poly.pdbx_strand_id
1 'polypeptide(L)'
;MKILSKFIITPLFLLFLLCPQLYPSDTIQISRDFRLFTAKNLQGYLKPFFTSIEESFNSNIFTKAIYEEYWTIALDLSIMGMFIPDAHKTFDAERPDLYGNTTICQTTEYREGEYVRNYTKDNIQPTIYGGQSTAIYSAPQNHKYPDSTYKTVAYPEGNNVTFMSGLPILQLIAGFPTRTQLRLRFLAAPVNKETMFYYSIMVNQQIDHFFNLFNPKDKMGLALHAAFHGVTRDFGISANSIAFGAHFSKTWDNGFTGYLALQYEDLWGTFEAARGIDGKDIIDSPYEEIRESKNPFKVEIENFNKYRILGGISYRTGILELHADAGWAAQPILSFGLTFWIAKWGHEKVFEKEKIEQYEKIERIEKIERREKREENK
;
A
#
# COMPACT_ATOMS: atom_id res chain seq x y z
N MET A 1 -42.37 3.38 -1.84
CA MET A 1 -41.39 2.56 -1.08
C MET A 1 -39.97 2.48 -1.67
N LYS A 2 -39.70 2.78 -2.96
CA LYS A 2 -38.35 2.66 -3.56
C LYS A 2 -37.41 3.87 -3.39
N ILE A 3 -37.94 5.03 -2.96
CA ILE A 3 -37.14 6.26 -2.77
C ILE A 3 -36.69 6.40 -1.30
N LEU A 4 -37.49 5.90 -0.36
CA LEU A 4 -37.20 5.96 1.07
C LEU A 4 -35.99 5.07 1.48
N SER A 5 -35.78 3.93 0.81
CA SER A 5 -34.63 3.07 1.09
C SER A 5 -33.29 3.69 0.66
N LYS A 6 -33.27 4.49 -0.42
CA LYS A 6 -32.04 5.15 -0.89
C LYS A 6 -31.61 6.32 0.01
N PHE A 7 -32.57 7.02 0.61
CA PHE A 7 -32.29 8.14 1.52
C PHE A 7 -32.05 7.73 2.97
N ILE A 8 -32.42 6.52 3.39
CA ILE A 8 -32.16 6.03 4.75
C ILE A 8 -30.88 5.20 4.80
N ILE A 9 -30.61 4.34 3.79
CA ILE A 9 -29.42 3.47 3.80
C ILE A 9 -28.13 4.29 3.67
N THR A 10 -28.12 5.37 2.88
CA THR A 10 -26.93 6.21 2.67
C THR A 10 -26.46 6.94 3.94
N PRO A 11 -27.32 7.64 4.70
CA PRO A 11 -26.92 8.23 5.98
C PRO A 11 -26.70 7.17 7.07
N LEU A 12 -27.35 6.00 7.03
CA LEU A 12 -27.07 4.93 7.99
C LEU A 12 -25.69 4.29 7.74
N PHE A 13 -25.29 4.13 6.48
CA PHE A 13 -23.96 3.66 6.08
C PHE A 13 -22.88 4.70 6.42
N LEU A 14 -23.16 5.99 6.19
CA LEU A 14 -22.31 7.09 6.65
C LEU A 14 -22.24 7.14 8.19
N LEU A 15 -23.36 6.93 8.91
CA LEU A 15 -23.36 6.83 10.36
C LEU A 15 -22.52 5.65 10.83
N PHE A 16 -22.61 4.48 10.17
CA PHE A 16 -21.81 3.30 10.51
C PHE A 16 -20.32 3.51 10.28
N LEU A 17 -19.95 4.30 9.26
CA LEU A 17 -18.57 4.73 9.00
C LEU A 17 -18.06 5.78 9.99
N LEU A 18 -18.96 6.60 10.57
CA LEU A 18 -18.64 7.69 11.50
C LEU A 18 -18.76 7.29 12.99
N CYS A 19 -19.42 6.18 13.31
CA CYS A 19 -19.68 5.76 14.70
C CYS A 19 -18.50 5.19 15.51
N PRO A 20 -17.38 4.69 14.95
CA PRO A 20 -16.34 4.11 15.81
C PRO A 20 -15.53 5.13 16.62
N GLN A 21 -15.76 6.44 16.46
CA GLN A 21 -15.01 7.50 17.16
C GLN A 21 -15.56 7.87 18.57
N LEU A 22 -16.52 7.13 19.12
CA LEU A 22 -17.23 7.54 20.35
C LEU A 22 -16.79 6.84 21.64
N TYR A 23 -15.83 5.91 21.60
CA TYR A 23 -15.29 5.27 22.80
C TYR A 23 -13.81 5.63 22.99
N PRO A 24 -13.40 6.14 24.18
CA PRO A 24 -12.00 6.35 24.48
C PRO A 24 -11.30 5.00 24.50
N SER A 25 -10.40 4.83 23.53
CA SER A 25 -9.73 3.58 23.25
C SER A 25 -8.45 3.41 24.07
N ASP A 26 -8.12 2.18 24.46
CA ASP A 26 -6.86 1.87 25.11
C ASP A 26 -5.68 2.12 24.14
N THR A 27 -4.72 2.96 24.55
CA THR A 27 -3.49 3.20 23.79
C THR A 27 -2.74 1.91 23.53
N ILE A 28 -2.16 1.77 22.34
CA ILE A 28 -1.28 0.63 22.04
C ILE A 28 -0.08 0.68 22.99
N GLN A 29 -0.01 -0.30 23.90
CA GLN A 29 1.13 -0.45 24.79
C GLN A 29 2.22 -1.25 24.11
N ILE A 30 3.41 -0.66 24.07
CA ILE A 30 4.59 -1.28 23.53
C ILE A 30 5.31 -2.08 24.62
N SER A 31 5.75 -3.30 24.29
CA SER A 31 6.41 -4.21 25.23
C SER A 31 7.76 -3.66 25.71
N ARG A 32 8.30 -4.28 26.76
CA ARG A 32 9.53 -3.83 27.42
C ARG A 32 10.73 -3.71 26.47
N ASP A 33 10.81 -4.59 25.48
CA ASP A 33 11.93 -4.67 24.53
C ASP A 33 11.97 -3.48 23.56
N PHE A 34 10.84 -2.82 23.38
CA PHE A 34 10.68 -1.68 22.48
C PHE A 34 10.70 -0.33 23.25
N ARG A 35 10.93 -0.35 24.57
CA ARG A 35 11.06 0.87 25.39
C ARG A 35 12.29 1.71 25.04
N LEU A 36 13.26 1.10 24.35
CA LEU A 36 14.51 1.73 23.91
C LEU A 36 14.42 2.39 22.53
N PHE A 37 13.26 2.35 21.88
CA PHE A 37 13.07 3.06 20.61
C PHE A 37 12.87 4.56 20.84
N THR A 38 13.69 5.36 20.17
CA THR A 38 13.33 6.74 19.80
C THR A 38 12.32 6.71 18.66
N ALA A 39 11.60 7.81 18.44
CA ALA A 39 10.65 7.91 17.34
C ALA A 39 11.32 7.64 15.99
N LYS A 40 12.52 8.20 15.78
CA LYS A 40 13.34 8.00 14.58
C LYS A 40 13.78 6.55 14.40
N ASN A 41 14.22 5.89 15.47
CA ASN A 41 14.62 4.49 15.38
C ASN A 41 13.43 3.57 15.09
N LEU A 42 12.25 3.84 15.67
CA LEU A 42 11.05 3.04 15.39
C LEU A 42 10.58 3.25 13.96
N GLN A 43 10.63 4.50 13.48
CA GLN A 43 10.32 4.86 12.10
C GLN A 43 11.18 4.06 11.11
N GLY A 44 12.51 4.11 11.26
CA GLY A 44 13.43 3.38 10.39
C GLY A 44 13.24 1.86 10.47
N TYR A 45 13.00 1.34 11.67
CA TYR A 45 12.75 -0.09 11.90
C TYR A 45 11.47 -0.60 11.22
N LEU A 46 10.40 0.20 11.21
CA LEU A 46 9.08 -0.17 10.65
C LEU A 46 8.84 0.30 9.22
N LYS A 47 9.66 1.20 8.67
CA LYS A 47 9.54 1.71 7.29
C LYS A 47 9.32 0.62 6.23
N PRO A 48 10.08 -0.51 6.20
CA PRO A 48 9.81 -1.54 5.20
C PRO A 48 8.50 -2.29 5.46
N PHE A 49 8.05 -2.40 6.71
CA PHE A 49 6.74 -3.00 7.01
C PHE A 49 5.59 -2.12 6.51
N PHE A 50 5.68 -0.80 6.67
CA PHE A 50 4.70 0.12 6.09
C PHE A 50 4.73 0.11 4.56
N THR A 51 5.90 -0.11 3.95
CA THR A 51 6.01 -0.35 2.50
C THR A 51 5.22 -1.60 2.09
N SER A 52 5.34 -2.71 2.84
CA SER A 52 4.56 -3.93 2.56
C SER A 52 3.05 -3.72 2.71
N ILE A 53 2.62 -2.89 3.67
CA ILE A 53 1.21 -2.53 3.88
C ILE A 53 0.70 -1.69 2.71
N GLU A 54 1.42 -0.64 2.33
CA GLU A 54 1.09 0.21 1.18
C GLU A 54 0.93 -0.65 -0.07
N GLU A 55 1.92 -1.51 -0.34
CA GLU A 55 1.92 -2.28 -1.55
C GLU A 55 0.75 -3.26 -1.61
N SER A 56 0.35 -3.80 -0.44
CA SER A 56 -0.85 -4.61 -0.25
C SER A 56 -2.12 -3.82 -0.49
N PHE A 57 -2.23 -2.59 0.03
CA PHE A 57 -3.38 -1.73 -0.23
C PHE A 57 -3.55 -1.49 -1.72
N ASN A 58 -2.47 -1.13 -2.41
CA ASN A 58 -2.52 -0.72 -3.81
C ASN A 58 -2.39 -1.89 -4.82
N SER A 59 -2.55 -3.14 -4.37
CA SER A 59 -2.58 -4.33 -5.24
C SER A 59 -4.00 -4.65 -5.73
N ASN A 60 -4.13 -5.37 -6.86
CA ASN A 60 -5.39 -5.79 -7.48
C ASN A 60 -6.49 -4.68 -7.59
N ILE A 61 -6.05 -3.49 -7.98
CA ILE A 61 -6.95 -2.35 -8.21
C ILE A 61 -7.59 -2.39 -9.62
N PHE A 62 -7.08 -3.24 -10.52
CA PHE A 62 -7.66 -3.57 -11.83
C PHE A 62 -7.25 -5.00 -12.24
N THR A 63 -8.00 -5.61 -13.16
CA THR A 63 -7.67 -6.92 -13.78
C THR A 63 -7.73 -6.89 -15.32
N LYS A 64 -8.19 -5.76 -15.87
CA LYS A 64 -8.28 -5.44 -17.30
C LYS A 64 -8.60 -3.95 -17.48
N ALA A 65 -8.38 -3.43 -18.69
CA ALA A 65 -8.72 -2.06 -19.10
C ALA A 65 -9.97 -1.98 -20.00
N ILE A 66 -10.58 -3.13 -20.33
CA ILE A 66 -11.79 -3.21 -21.14
C ILE A 66 -12.99 -3.45 -20.21
N TYR A 67 -13.81 -2.42 -20.04
CA TYR A 67 -14.99 -2.47 -19.19
C TYR A 67 -16.27 -2.61 -20.01
N GLU A 68 -17.24 -3.30 -19.42
CA GLU A 68 -18.51 -3.60 -20.05
C GLU A 68 -19.38 -2.34 -20.16
N GLU A 69 -20.22 -2.24 -21.19
CA GLU A 69 -21.20 -1.14 -21.38
C GLU A 69 -22.55 -1.42 -20.72
N TYR A 70 -22.58 -2.37 -19.79
CA TYR A 70 -23.75 -2.74 -19.03
C TYR A 70 -23.38 -2.83 -17.55
N TRP A 71 -24.40 -2.89 -16.71
CA TRP A 71 -24.18 -2.98 -15.28
C TRP A 71 -23.68 -4.36 -14.89
N THR A 72 -22.67 -4.41 -14.02
CA THR A 72 -22.13 -5.66 -13.51
C THR A 72 -21.86 -5.58 -12.02
N ILE A 73 -22.04 -6.69 -11.31
CA ILE A 73 -21.59 -6.84 -9.92
C ILE A 73 -20.71 -8.07 -9.82
N ALA A 74 -19.58 -7.94 -9.14
CA ALA A 74 -18.65 -9.02 -8.90
C ALA A 74 -18.08 -8.98 -7.48
N LEU A 75 -17.67 -10.14 -6.98
CA LEU A 75 -16.90 -10.27 -5.76
C LEU A 75 -15.52 -10.82 -6.13
N ASP A 76 -14.48 -10.21 -5.61
CA ASP A 76 -13.11 -10.56 -5.91
C ASP A 76 -12.35 -10.94 -4.64
N LEU A 77 -11.62 -12.05 -4.73
CA LEU A 77 -10.75 -12.55 -3.68
C LEU A 77 -9.34 -12.70 -4.26
N SER A 78 -8.36 -12.07 -3.64
CA SER A 78 -6.96 -12.18 -4.06
C SER A 78 -6.01 -12.23 -2.88
N ILE A 79 -4.85 -12.82 -3.14
CA ILE A 79 -3.72 -12.92 -2.22
C ILE A 79 -2.47 -12.41 -2.94
N MET A 80 -1.53 -11.90 -2.16
CA MET A 80 -0.28 -11.36 -2.68
C MET A 80 0.89 -11.82 -1.82
N GLY A 81 2.04 -12.00 -2.44
CA GLY A 81 3.33 -12.16 -1.79
C GLY A 81 4.30 -11.07 -2.25
N MET A 82 5.18 -10.66 -1.35
CA MET A 82 6.18 -9.62 -1.57
C MET A 82 7.57 -10.16 -1.22
N PHE A 83 8.55 -9.92 -2.08
CA PHE A 83 9.96 -10.21 -1.80
C PHE A 83 10.59 -9.00 -1.14
N ILE A 84 11.28 -9.22 -0.02
CA ILE A 84 11.94 -8.14 0.72
C ILE A 84 13.38 -7.96 0.20
N PRO A 85 13.71 -6.83 -0.45
CA PRO A 85 15.07 -6.57 -0.93
C PRO A 85 16.05 -6.36 0.22
N ASP A 86 17.33 -6.62 -0.01
CA ASP A 86 18.37 -6.40 1.01
C ASP A 86 18.47 -4.93 1.46
N ALA A 87 18.20 -3.98 0.55
CA ALA A 87 18.16 -2.55 0.88
C ALA A 87 17.08 -2.19 1.92
N HIS A 88 16.08 -3.05 2.13
CA HIS A 88 15.01 -2.85 3.11
C HIS A 88 15.26 -3.59 4.43
N LYS A 89 16.36 -4.36 4.53
CA LYS A 89 16.70 -5.14 5.72
C LYS A 89 17.48 -4.34 6.76
N THR A 90 18.01 -3.18 6.40
CA THR A 90 18.80 -2.33 7.29
C THR A 90 18.41 -0.87 7.16
N PHE A 91 18.64 -0.09 8.20
CA PHE A 91 18.47 1.37 8.20
C PHE A 91 19.60 2.03 9.01
N ASP A 92 19.84 3.32 8.78
CA ASP A 92 20.74 4.11 9.61
C ASP A 92 20.02 4.55 10.89
N ALA A 93 20.34 3.90 12.00
CA ALA A 93 19.73 4.14 13.28
C ALA A 93 20.36 5.35 13.99
N GLU A 94 19.51 6.15 14.61
CA GLU A 94 19.93 7.20 15.53
C GLU A 94 20.79 6.62 16.66
N ARG A 95 21.88 7.33 16.93
CA ARG A 95 22.76 7.09 18.08
C ARG A 95 22.52 8.16 19.13
N PRO A 96 22.84 7.88 20.41
CA PRO A 96 22.91 8.92 21.41
C PRO A 96 23.90 10.02 20.99
N ASP A 97 23.53 11.26 21.26
CA ASP A 97 24.19 12.49 20.82
C ASP A 97 25.67 12.59 21.22
N LEU A 98 26.05 12.11 22.41
CA LEU A 98 27.42 12.22 22.92
C LEU A 98 28.30 10.98 22.68
N TYR A 99 27.84 10.00 21.90
CA TYR A 99 28.61 8.77 21.58
C TYR A 99 29.87 9.01 20.73
N GLY A 100 29.98 10.17 20.08
CA GLY A 100 31.19 10.62 19.40
C GLY A 100 32.16 11.40 20.28
N ASN A 101 31.79 11.72 21.52
CA ASN A 101 32.59 12.56 22.41
C ASN A 101 33.35 11.73 23.45
N THR A 102 34.64 11.49 23.17
CA THR A 102 35.51 10.66 24.01
C THR A 102 35.80 11.24 25.39
N THR A 103 35.50 12.53 25.63
CA THR A 103 35.63 13.12 26.97
C THR A 103 34.46 12.75 27.88
N ILE A 104 33.32 12.37 27.29
CA ILE A 104 32.08 12.04 28.01
C ILE A 104 31.89 10.53 28.06
N CYS A 105 32.05 9.83 26.94
CA CYS A 105 31.95 8.38 26.89
C CYS A 105 32.90 7.78 25.85
N GLN A 106 33.38 6.58 26.13
CA GLN A 106 34.12 5.78 25.16
C GLN A 106 33.20 4.70 24.62
N THR A 107 33.14 4.60 23.29
CA THR A 107 32.26 3.65 22.61
C THR A 107 33.06 2.59 21.89
N THR A 108 32.52 1.38 21.81
CA THR A 108 33.08 0.27 21.03
C THR A 108 31.95 -0.53 20.40
N GLU A 109 32.15 -0.93 19.15
CA GLU A 109 31.23 -1.76 18.38
C GLU A 109 32.01 -2.93 17.79
N TYR A 110 31.40 -4.12 17.73
CA TYR A 110 31.96 -5.26 17.01
C TYR A 110 31.30 -5.36 15.64
N ARG A 111 32.03 -5.04 14.57
CA ARG A 111 31.49 -5.00 13.20
C ARG A 111 32.43 -5.75 12.27
N GLU A 112 31.88 -6.62 11.43
CA GLU A 112 32.64 -7.37 10.41
C GLU A 112 33.86 -8.15 10.93
N GLY A 113 33.82 -8.60 12.19
CA GLY A 113 34.94 -9.33 12.81
C GLY A 113 35.95 -8.46 13.55
N GLU A 114 35.79 -7.13 13.55
CA GLU A 114 36.72 -6.19 14.18
C GLU A 114 36.03 -5.34 15.26
N TYR A 115 36.82 -4.94 16.27
CA TYR A 115 36.39 -3.97 17.28
C TYR A 115 36.73 -2.56 16.83
N VAL A 116 35.70 -1.77 16.56
CA VAL A 116 35.84 -0.37 16.17
C VAL A 116 35.54 0.52 17.38
N ARG A 117 36.48 1.42 17.72
CA ARG A 117 36.36 2.32 18.88
C ARG A 117 36.02 3.75 18.46
N ASN A 118 35.23 4.43 19.28
CA ASN A 118 34.86 5.85 19.10
C ASN A 118 34.38 6.16 17.67
N TYR A 119 33.58 5.24 17.14
CA TYR A 119 33.17 5.24 15.75
C TYR A 119 32.17 6.36 15.49
N THR A 120 32.42 7.17 14.45
CA THR A 120 31.58 8.35 14.11
C THR A 120 30.73 8.17 12.85
N LYS A 121 30.85 7.06 12.12
CA LYS A 121 30.07 6.86 10.87
C LYS A 121 28.66 6.30 11.14
N ASP A 122 27.94 6.01 10.06
CA ASP A 122 26.58 5.50 10.02
C ASP A 122 26.41 4.22 10.86
N ASN A 123 25.28 4.18 11.56
CA ASN A 123 24.92 3.14 12.49
C ASN A 123 23.88 2.23 11.85
N ILE A 124 24.37 1.36 10.98
CA ILE A 124 23.53 0.45 10.22
C ILE A 124 22.99 -0.64 11.14
N GLN A 125 21.67 -0.64 11.34
CA GLN A 125 20.96 -1.57 12.21
C GLN A 125 19.86 -2.28 11.41
N PRO A 126 19.44 -3.50 11.82
CA PRO A 126 18.42 -4.24 11.10
C PRO A 126 17.06 -3.55 11.22
N THR A 127 16.26 -3.61 10.16
CA THR A 127 14.82 -3.32 10.21
C THR A 127 14.07 -4.53 10.77
N ILE A 128 12.75 -4.47 10.88
CA ILE A 128 11.91 -5.61 11.28
C ILE A 128 12.08 -6.87 10.41
N TYR A 129 12.51 -6.70 9.15
CA TYR A 129 12.82 -7.80 8.23
C TYR A 129 14.30 -8.18 8.19
N GLY A 130 15.16 -7.38 8.83
CA GLY A 130 16.61 -7.60 8.91
C GLY A 130 17.00 -8.76 9.81
N GLY A 131 18.31 -8.93 10.00
CA GLY A 131 18.86 -9.99 10.85
C GLY A 131 19.25 -9.50 12.24
N GLN A 132 20.42 -9.94 12.68
CA GLN A 132 20.99 -9.58 13.99
C GLN A 132 21.33 -8.09 14.06
N SER A 133 21.16 -7.54 15.27
CA SER A 133 21.57 -6.17 15.57
C SER A 133 22.98 -6.11 16.12
N THR A 134 23.61 -4.94 16.03
CA THR A 134 24.94 -4.73 16.58
C THR A 134 24.87 -3.74 17.74
N ALA A 135 25.15 -4.20 18.95
CA ALA A 135 25.17 -3.33 20.12
C ALA A 135 26.36 -2.37 20.11
N ILE A 136 26.13 -1.15 20.58
CA ILE A 136 27.20 -0.18 20.84
C ILE A 136 27.47 -0.19 22.33
N TYR A 137 28.62 -0.74 22.71
CA TYR A 137 29.10 -0.72 24.09
C TYR A 137 29.59 0.68 24.42
N SER A 138 29.12 1.24 25.55
CA SER A 138 29.52 2.56 26.00
C SER A 138 29.93 2.54 27.46
N ALA A 139 31.08 3.16 27.75
CA ALA A 139 31.59 3.40 29.09
C ALA A 139 31.65 4.92 29.35
N PRO A 140 30.77 5.47 30.20
CA PRO A 140 30.84 6.88 30.56
C PRO A 140 32.14 7.16 31.33
N GLN A 141 32.80 8.26 31.02
CA GLN A 141 34.05 8.69 31.66
C GLN A 141 33.79 9.35 33.03
N ASN A 142 32.55 9.81 33.26
CA ASN A 142 32.09 10.39 34.51
C ASN A 142 30.82 9.65 35.00
N HIS A 143 30.82 9.23 36.27
CA HIS A 143 29.70 8.50 36.89
C HIS A 143 28.65 9.41 37.53
N LYS A 144 28.74 10.73 37.33
CA LYS A 144 27.73 11.69 37.78
C LYS A 144 26.81 12.08 36.64
N TYR A 145 25.55 12.35 36.97
CA TYR A 145 24.57 12.89 36.04
C TYR A 145 25.04 14.25 35.49
N PRO A 146 24.85 14.56 34.19
CA PRO A 146 24.13 13.76 33.18
C PRO A 146 24.97 12.67 32.47
N ASP A 147 26.30 12.74 32.56
CA ASP A 147 27.23 11.87 31.81
C ASP A 147 27.04 10.37 32.12
N SER A 148 26.60 10.05 33.34
CA SER A 148 26.34 8.67 33.77
C SER A 148 25.25 7.94 32.97
N THR A 149 24.47 8.67 32.17
CA THR A 149 23.37 8.11 31.36
C THR A 149 23.85 7.53 30.02
N TYR A 150 25.08 7.83 29.57
CA TYR A 150 25.65 7.31 28.31
C TYR A 150 26.14 5.86 28.43
N LYS A 151 25.20 4.94 28.62
CA LYS A 151 25.41 3.49 28.79
C LYS A 151 25.12 2.72 27.51
N THR A 152 25.76 1.56 27.35
CA THR A 152 25.57 0.61 26.23
C THR A 152 24.13 0.56 25.69
N VAL A 153 24.00 0.68 24.37
CA VAL A 153 22.73 0.57 23.65
C VAL A 153 22.71 -0.73 22.85
N ALA A 154 21.62 -1.48 22.98
CA ALA A 154 21.29 -2.59 22.10
C ALA A 154 20.12 -2.17 21.20
N TYR A 155 20.18 -2.57 19.94
CA TYR A 155 19.11 -2.38 18.98
C TYR A 155 18.28 -3.67 18.87
N PRO A 156 17.00 -3.59 18.51
CA PRO A 156 16.19 -4.78 18.30
C PRO A 156 16.67 -5.53 17.08
N GLU A 157 16.63 -6.86 17.17
CA GLU A 157 16.89 -7.73 16.04
C GLU A 157 15.68 -7.79 15.11
N GLY A 158 15.92 -8.00 13.82
CA GLY A 158 14.89 -8.33 12.85
C GLY A 158 14.62 -9.83 12.78
N ASN A 159 13.65 -10.21 11.95
CA ASN A 159 13.17 -11.59 11.84
C ASN A 159 13.75 -12.38 10.65
N ASN A 160 14.75 -11.83 9.96
CA ASN A 160 15.39 -12.35 8.75
C ASN A 160 14.38 -12.77 7.66
N VAL A 161 13.45 -11.87 7.36
CA VAL A 161 12.33 -12.13 6.44
C VAL A 161 12.73 -11.74 5.02
N THR A 162 12.70 -12.70 4.10
CA THR A 162 12.96 -12.48 2.67
C THR A 162 11.68 -12.44 1.84
N PHE A 163 10.58 -12.94 2.38
CA PHE A 163 9.28 -13.00 1.72
C PHE A 163 8.17 -12.79 2.75
N MET A 164 7.21 -11.92 2.41
CA MET A 164 6.08 -11.56 3.26
C MET A 164 4.78 -11.76 2.49
N SER A 165 3.78 -12.36 3.13
CA SER A 165 2.42 -12.35 2.57
C SER A 165 1.84 -10.96 2.73
N GLY A 166 1.24 -10.45 1.65
CA GLY A 166 0.37 -9.28 1.72
C GLY A 166 -0.93 -9.59 2.43
N LEU A 167 -1.71 -8.53 2.66
CA LEU A 167 -3.06 -8.66 3.21
C LEU A 167 -3.97 -9.33 2.18
N PRO A 168 -4.77 -10.35 2.57
CA PRO A 168 -5.77 -10.91 1.67
C PRO A 168 -6.80 -9.83 1.33
N ILE A 169 -7.20 -9.78 0.06
CA ILE A 169 -8.12 -8.78 -0.45
C ILE A 169 -9.45 -9.44 -0.73
N LEU A 170 -10.48 -8.94 -0.06
CA LEU A 170 -11.88 -9.16 -0.42
C LEU A 170 -12.45 -7.84 -0.94
N GLN A 171 -12.98 -7.85 -2.16
CA GLN A 171 -13.37 -6.64 -2.85
C GLN A 171 -14.69 -6.80 -3.60
N LEU A 172 -15.59 -5.84 -3.41
CA LEU A 172 -16.79 -5.70 -4.24
C LEU A 172 -16.45 -4.88 -5.48
N ILE A 173 -16.93 -5.33 -6.64
CA ILE A 173 -16.75 -4.66 -7.93
C ILE A 173 -18.12 -4.31 -8.50
N ALA A 174 -18.30 -3.05 -8.89
CA ALA A 174 -19.47 -2.58 -9.63
C ALA A 174 -19.02 -1.97 -10.97
N GLY A 175 -19.54 -2.49 -12.07
CA GLY A 175 -19.32 -1.95 -13.41
C GLY A 175 -20.53 -1.14 -13.88
N PHE A 176 -20.26 -0.07 -14.62
CA PHE A 176 -21.26 0.89 -15.08
C PHE A 176 -21.26 0.96 -16.62
N PRO A 177 -22.42 1.27 -17.24
CA PRO A 177 -22.53 1.43 -18.70
C PRO A 177 -21.58 2.44 -19.34
N THR A 178 -21.04 3.37 -18.55
CA THR A 178 -20.05 4.38 -18.95
C THR A 178 -18.63 3.83 -19.11
N ARG A 179 -18.46 2.50 -19.13
CA ARG A 179 -17.16 1.82 -19.10
C ARG A 179 -16.32 2.23 -17.89
N THR A 180 -17.00 2.38 -16.75
CA THR A 180 -16.41 2.71 -15.46
C THR A 180 -16.53 1.48 -14.56
N GLN A 181 -15.56 1.30 -13.67
CA GLN A 181 -15.60 0.29 -12.63
C GLN A 181 -15.28 0.91 -11.28
N LEU A 182 -16.17 0.72 -10.30
CA LEU A 182 -15.95 1.03 -8.90
C LEU A 182 -15.54 -0.25 -8.17
N ARG A 183 -14.49 -0.16 -7.35
CA ARG A 183 -14.06 -1.23 -6.45
C ARG A 183 -14.08 -0.73 -5.02
N LEU A 184 -14.56 -1.57 -4.12
CA LEU A 184 -14.70 -1.26 -2.70
C LEU A 184 -14.11 -2.39 -1.87
N ARG A 185 -13.31 -2.05 -0.86
CA ARG A 185 -12.87 -3.00 0.17
C ARG A 185 -13.27 -2.46 1.52
N PHE A 186 -13.64 -3.36 2.41
CA PHE A 186 -13.92 -3.04 3.79
C PHE A 186 -13.52 -4.22 4.67
N LEU A 187 -12.76 -3.93 5.72
CA LEU A 187 -12.37 -4.90 6.74
C LEU A 187 -12.48 -4.22 8.11
N ALA A 188 -13.07 -4.93 9.05
CA ALA A 188 -13.04 -4.57 10.46
C ALA A 188 -12.40 -5.73 11.23
N ALA A 189 -11.40 -5.43 12.06
CA ALA A 189 -10.69 -6.44 12.83
C ALA A 189 -10.47 -5.97 14.28
N PRO A 190 -10.66 -6.84 15.28
CA PRO A 190 -10.36 -6.51 16.67
C PRO A 190 -8.84 -6.53 16.90
N VAL A 191 -8.29 -5.43 17.42
CA VAL A 191 -6.89 -5.24 17.78
C VAL A 191 -6.82 -4.63 19.18
N ASN A 192 -6.34 -5.39 20.17
CA ASN A 192 -6.27 -4.98 21.58
C ASN A 192 -7.59 -4.37 22.09
N LYS A 193 -8.67 -5.18 22.05
CA LYS A 193 -10.04 -4.85 22.47
C LYS A 193 -10.76 -3.77 21.65
N GLU A 194 -10.11 -3.23 20.63
CA GLU A 194 -10.58 -2.07 19.87
C GLU A 194 -10.66 -2.42 18.40
N THR A 195 -11.59 -1.82 17.66
CA THR A 195 -11.79 -2.21 16.26
C THR A 195 -10.93 -1.34 15.35
N MET A 196 -10.03 -1.97 14.60
CA MET A 196 -9.36 -1.35 13.46
C MET A 196 -10.27 -1.45 12.24
N PHE A 197 -10.48 -0.32 11.57
CA PHE A 197 -11.21 -0.23 10.32
C PHE A 197 -10.26 0.00 9.16
N TYR A 198 -10.45 -0.77 8.10
CA TYR A 198 -9.86 -0.55 6.79
C TYR A 198 -10.98 -0.37 5.78
N TYR A 199 -10.87 0.66 4.94
CA TYR A 199 -11.75 0.86 3.80
C TYR A 199 -10.96 1.34 2.59
N SER A 200 -11.52 1.09 1.41
CA SER A 200 -10.98 1.66 0.18
C SER A 200 -12.06 1.92 -0.86
N ILE A 201 -11.80 2.93 -1.68
CA ILE A 201 -12.62 3.33 -2.82
C ILE A 201 -11.69 3.46 -4.01
N MET A 202 -12.01 2.77 -5.11
CA MET A 202 -11.20 2.79 -6.32
C MET A 202 -12.09 2.93 -7.53
N VAL A 203 -11.65 3.73 -8.48
CA VAL A 203 -12.37 3.99 -9.72
C VAL A 203 -11.42 3.74 -10.88
N ASN A 204 -11.89 2.92 -11.82
CA ASN A 204 -11.25 2.73 -13.10
C ASN A 204 -12.16 3.27 -14.20
N GLN A 205 -11.60 4.05 -15.11
CA GLN A 205 -12.32 4.60 -16.26
C GLN A 205 -11.59 4.23 -17.55
N GLN A 206 -12.28 3.52 -18.44
CA GLN A 206 -11.77 3.32 -19.80
C GLN A 206 -11.86 4.63 -20.57
N ILE A 207 -10.74 5.06 -21.17
CA ILE A 207 -10.63 6.36 -21.85
C ILE A 207 -10.40 6.25 -23.37
N ASP A 208 -9.98 5.08 -23.88
CA ASP A 208 -9.69 4.91 -25.32
C ASP A 208 -10.86 5.28 -26.23
N HIS A 209 -12.09 5.00 -25.78
CA HIS A 209 -13.30 5.25 -26.55
C HIS A 209 -13.62 6.74 -26.75
N PHE A 210 -13.10 7.64 -25.91
CA PHE A 210 -13.27 9.08 -26.11
C PHE A 210 -12.40 9.62 -27.26
N PHE A 211 -11.31 8.91 -27.58
CA PHE A 211 -10.32 9.33 -28.58
C PHE A 211 -10.26 8.38 -29.78
N ASN A 212 -11.11 7.33 -29.80
CA ASN A 212 -11.09 6.27 -30.81
C ASN A 212 -9.69 5.66 -31.02
N LEU A 213 -8.96 5.40 -29.92
CA LEU A 213 -7.57 4.90 -30.00
C LEU A 213 -7.46 3.50 -30.61
N PHE A 214 -8.48 2.67 -30.41
CA PHE A 214 -8.51 1.28 -30.86
C PHE A 214 -9.82 0.97 -31.57
N ASN A 215 -9.77 0.08 -32.57
CA ASN A 215 -10.99 -0.46 -33.15
C ASN A 215 -11.67 -1.38 -32.12
N PRO A 216 -12.99 -1.28 -31.91
CA PRO A 216 -13.71 -2.21 -31.02
C PRO A 216 -13.44 -3.69 -31.29
N LYS A 217 -13.16 -4.06 -32.56
CA LYS A 217 -12.83 -5.44 -32.96
C LYS A 217 -11.47 -5.92 -32.41
N ASP A 218 -10.55 -5.02 -32.09
CA ASP A 218 -9.20 -5.38 -31.64
C ASP A 218 -9.16 -5.87 -30.19
N LYS A 219 -10.26 -5.66 -29.44
CA LYS A 219 -10.40 -6.00 -28.02
C LYS A 219 -9.21 -5.49 -27.21
N MET A 220 -8.91 -4.21 -27.40
CA MET A 220 -7.86 -3.48 -26.70
C MET A 220 -8.50 -2.33 -25.91
N GLY A 221 -7.94 -2.00 -24.75
CA GLY A 221 -8.44 -0.93 -23.90
C GLY A 221 -7.32 -0.20 -23.20
N LEU A 222 -7.50 1.10 -23.01
CA LEU A 222 -6.67 1.96 -22.19
C LEU A 222 -7.56 2.62 -21.15
N ALA A 223 -7.17 2.50 -19.89
CA ALA A 223 -7.92 3.03 -18.77
C ALA A 223 -7.01 3.80 -17.81
N LEU A 224 -7.63 4.71 -17.07
CA LEU A 224 -7.05 5.37 -15.92
C LEU A 224 -7.64 4.78 -14.66
N HIS A 225 -6.84 4.73 -13.59
CA HIS A 225 -7.29 4.31 -12.28
C HIS A 225 -6.91 5.34 -11.21
N ALA A 226 -7.75 5.40 -10.18
CA ALA A 226 -7.48 6.13 -8.95
C ALA A 226 -8.02 5.30 -7.77
N ALA A 227 -7.26 5.23 -6.69
CA ALA A 227 -7.60 4.50 -5.49
C ALA A 227 -7.26 5.35 -4.26
N PHE A 228 -8.12 5.26 -3.26
CA PHE A 228 -7.92 5.82 -1.93
C PHE A 228 -8.19 4.74 -0.88
N HIS A 229 -7.32 4.68 0.12
CA HIS A 229 -7.36 3.72 1.20
C HIS A 229 -7.23 4.45 2.53
N GLY A 230 -7.98 4.01 3.53
CA GLY A 230 -7.88 4.51 4.89
C GLY A 230 -7.82 3.35 5.87
N VAL A 231 -6.88 3.41 6.82
CA VAL A 231 -6.84 2.58 8.02
C VAL A 231 -6.88 3.46 9.25
N THR A 232 -7.79 3.15 10.16
CA THR A 232 -7.94 3.86 11.41
C THR A 232 -8.21 2.90 12.56
N ARG A 233 -7.54 3.16 13.68
CA ARG A 233 -7.82 2.64 15.01
C ARG A 233 -7.60 3.82 15.96
N ASP A 234 -8.68 4.37 16.51
CA ASP A 234 -8.58 5.48 17.45
C ASP A 234 -7.93 5.02 18.76
N PHE A 235 -7.08 5.88 19.31
CA PHE A 235 -5.66 5.66 19.64
C PHE A 235 -4.95 4.54 18.85
N GLY A 236 -3.83 4.86 18.19
CA GLY A 236 -2.89 3.84 17.71
C GLY A 236 -2.44 4.01 16.26
N ILE A 237 -3.36 3.93 15.31
CA ILE A 237 -3.01 3.89 13.88
C ILE A 237 -3.94 4.81 13.10
N SER A 238 -3.37 5.75 12.36
CA SER A 238 -4.06 6.51 11.33
C SER A 238 -3.19 6.52 10.08
N ALA A 239 -3.63 5.86 9.01
CA ALA A 239 -2.88 5.76 7.77
C ALA A 239 -3.80 5.93 6.57
N ASN A 240 -3.34 6.66 5.56
CA ASN A 240 -4.03 6.84 4.30
C ASN A 240 -3.08 6.50 3.16
N SER A 241 -3.61 5.87 2.11
CA SER A 241 -2.85 5.57 0.90
C SER A 241 -3.61 6.00 -0.34
N ILE A 242 -2.87 6.47 -1.34
CA ILE A 242 -3.38 6.76 -2.67
C ILE A 242 -2.65 5.94 -3.71
N ALA A 243 -3.34 5.63 -4.79
CA ALA A 243 -2.71 5.20 -6.02
C ALA A 243 -3.43 5.81 -7.22
N PHE A 244 -2.68 6.21 -8.24
CA PHE A 244 -3.25 6.60 -9.53
C PHE A 244 -2.32 6.21 -10.66
N GLY A 245 -2.89 6.00 -11.84
CA GLY A 245 -2.10 5.57 -12.97
C GLY A 245 -2.92 5.24 -14.19
N ALA A 246 -2.28 4.52 -15.10
CA ALA A 246 -2.87 4.07 -16.34
C ALA A 246 -2.55 2.60 -16.57
N HIS A 247 -3.50 1.89 -17.15
CA HIS A 247 -3.35 0.49 -17.51
C HIS A 247 -3.92 0.21 -18.88
N PHE A 248 -3.24 -0.68 -19.59
CA PHE A 248 -3.58 -1.16 -20.91
C PHE A 248 -3.89 -2.65 -20.84
N SER A 249 -4.84 -3.12 -21.64
CA SER A 249 -5.08 -4.55 -21.77
C SER A 249 -5.49 -4.95 -23.18
N LYS A 250 -5.20 -6.20 -23.54
CA LYS A 250 -5.74 -6.87 -24.73
C LYS A 250 -6.41 -8.17 -24.33
N THR A 251 -7.61 -8.39 -24.84
CA THR A 251 -8.39 -9.63 -24.65
C THR A 251 -8.47 -10.40 -25.96
N TRP A 252 -8.33 -11.72 -25.89
CA TRP A 252 -8.49 -12.63 -27.02
C TRP A 252 -9.83 -13.36 -26.97
N ASP A 253 -10.28 -13.94 -28.09
CA ASP A 253 -11.61 -14.55 -28.24
C ASP A 253 -11.86 -15.72 -27.28
N ASN A 254 -10.79 -16.39 -26.83
CA ASN A 254 -10.87 -17.48 -25.86
C ASN A 254 -11.10 -17.00 -24.41
N GLY A 255 -11.22 -15.69 -24.16
CA GLY A 255 -11.41 -15.11 -22.82
C GLY A 255 -10.11 -14.83 -22.06
N PHE A 256 -8.95 -15.11 -22.66
CA PHE A 256 -7.64 -14.73 -22.12
C PHE A 256 -7.43 -13.22 -22.28
N THR A 257 -6.78 -12.59 -21.31
CA THR A 257 -6.46 -11.16 -21.29
C THR A 257 -5.07 -10.96 -20.73
N GLY A 258 -4.29 -10.10 -21.37
CA GLY A 258 -2.99 -9.64 -20.88
C GLY A 258 -3.06 -8.15 -20.61
N TYR A 259 -2.44 -7.70 -19.53
CA TYR A 259 -2.46 -6.30 -19.12
C TYR A 259 -1.12 -5.82 -18.56
N LEU A 260 -0.91 -4.51 -18.70
CA LEU A 260 0.27 -3.79 -18.20
C LEU A 260 -0.20 -2.46 -17.60
N ALA A 261 0.45 -2.01 -16.54
CA ALA A 261 0.13 -0.77 -15.87
C ALA A 261 1.35 -0.04 -15.33
N LEU A 262 1.20 1.27 -15.25
CA LEU A 262 2.10 2.17 -14.54
C LEU A 262 1.29 2.92 -13.48
N GLN A 263 1.85 3.00 -12.29
CA GLN A 263 1.16 3.54 -11.12
C GLN A 263 2.11 4.38 -10.28
N TYR A 264 1.60 5.51 -9.79
CA TYR A 264 2.15 6.22 -8.65
C TYR A 264 1.35 5.83 -7.41
N GLU A 265 2.03 5.67 -6.28
CA GLU A 265 1.41 5.39 -4.99
C GLU A 265 2.13 6.11 -3.84
N ASP A 266 1.39 6.33 -2.75
CA ASP A 266 1.96 6.82 -1.51
C ASP A 266 1.12 6.38 -0.30
N LEU A 267 1.77 6.18 0.85
CA LEU A 267 1.18 5.94 2.16
C LEU A 267 1.71 6.96 3.17
N TRP A 268 0.80 7.66 3.85
CA TRP A 268 1.15 8.61 4.90
C TRP A 268 0.25 8.44 6.12
N GLY A 269 0.70 8.95 7.26
CA GLY A 269 -0.06 8.87 8.50
C GLY A 269 0.83 8.79 9.72
N THR A 270 0.25 8.33 10.82
CA THR A 270 0.89 8.34 12.13
C THR A 270 0.57 7.08 12.90
N PHE A 271 1.60 6.54 13.53
CA PHE A 271 1.52 5.48 14.52
C PHE A 271 1.78 6.07 15.91
N GLU A 272 0.84 5.88 16.83
CA GLU A 272 0.92 6.39 18.20
C GLU A 272 0.94 5.24 19.19
N ALA A 273 1.89 5.27 20.11
CA ALA A 273 2.01 4.23 21.12
C ALA A 273 2.45 4.81 22.47
N ALA A 274 2.11 4.09 23.54
CA ALA A 274 2.54 4.40 24.89
C ALA A 274 3.66 3.44 25.31
N ARG A 275 4.75 4.00 25.83
CA ARG A 275 5.72 3.24 26.62
C ARG A 275 5.05 3.00 27.97
N GLY A 276 4.71 1.75 28.29
CA GLY A 276 4.02 1.38 29.54
C GLY A 276 4.90 1.64 30.78
N ILE A 277 5.03 2.90 31.17
CA ILE A 277 5.85 3.40 32.27
C ILE A 277 4.91 4.16 33.21
N ASP A 278 4.89 3.77 34.48
CA ASP A 278 4.26 4.57 35.52
C ASP A 278 5.14 5.82 35.72
N GLY A 279 4.56 7.02 35.62
CA GLY A 279 5.27 8.32 35.56
C GLY A 279 6.11 8.74 36.78
N LYS A 280 6.62 7.78 37.56
CA LYS A 280 7.53 7.95 38.69
C LYS A 280 8.95 7.42 38.42
N ASP A 281 9.16 6.67 37.34
CA ASP A 281 10.48 6.13 37.00
C ASP A 281 11.23 7.08 36.05
N ILE A 282 12.35 7.64 36.51
CA ILE A 282 13.34 8.24 35.61
C ILE A 282 13.94 7.09 34.80
N ILE A 283 13.65 7.03 33.50
CA ILE A 283 14.29 6.04 32.64
C ILE A 283 15.75 6.43 32.50
N ASP A 284 16.64 5.61 33.02
CA ASP A 284 18.08 5.73 32.81
C ASP A 284 18.43 5.27 31.39
N SER A 285 18.27 6.18 30.43
CA SER A 285 18.49 5.96 29.01
C SER A 285 19.53 6.94 28.46
N PRO A 286 20.39 6.54 27.52
CA PRO A 286 21.29 7.46 26.83
C PRO A 286 20.54 8.40 25.87
N TYR A 287 19.31 8.08 25.48
CA TYR A 287 18.47 8.93 24.63
C TYR A 287 17.61 9.88 25.46
N GLU A 288 17.74 11.18 25.20
CA GLU A 288 16.96 12.22 25.88
C GLU A 288 15.45 12.02 25.69
N GLU A 289 14.98 11.72 24.48
CA GLU A 289 13.56 11.47 24.16
C GLU A 289 12.93 10.40 25.08
N ILE A 290 13.73 9.39 25.43
CA ILE A 290 13.30 8.27 26.28
C ILE A 290 13.33 8.69 27.75
N ARG A 291 14.38 9.40 28.20
CA ARG A 291 14.48 9.91 29.58
C ARG A 291 13.29 10.82 29.93
N GLU A 292 12.89 11.68 28.99
CA GLU A 292 11.78 12.62 29.17
C GLU A 292 10.39 11.97 29.14
N SER A 293 10.29 10.66 28.84
CA SER A 293 9.04 9.89 28.87
C SER A 293 7.85 10.57 28.17
N LYS A 294 8.07 11.23 27.03
CA LYS A 294 7.00 11.83 26.22
C LYS A 294 6.07 10.71 25.72
N ASN A 295 4.92 10.57 26.36
CA ASN A 295 3.87 9.61 26.05
C ASN A 295 2.56 10.36 25.69
N PRO A 296 1.79 9.88 24.69
CA PRO A 296 2.18 8.88 23.70
C PRO A 296 3.31 9.43 22.82
N PHE A 297 4.21 8.55 22.38
CA PHE A 297 5.19 8.93 21.36
C PHE A 297 4.62 8.61 19.98
N LYS A 298 4.90 9.50 19.04
CA LYS A 298 4.29 9.54 17.71
C LYS A 298 5.34 9.30 16.66
N VAL A 299 5.07 8.37 15.75
CA VAL A 299 5.94 8.02 14.63
C VAL A 299 5.20 8.31 13.33
N GLU A 300 5.85 9.03 12.43
CA GLU A 300 5.32 9.25 11.09
C GLU A 300 5.49 8.00 10.24
N ILE A 301 4.43 7.62 9.54
CA ILE A 301 4.46 6.49 8.63
C ILE A 301 5.24 6.91 7.38
N GLU A 302 6.32 6.19 7.11
CA GLU A 302 7.11 6.32 5.89
C GLU A 302 7.12 4.98 5.14
N ASN A 303 7.29 5.08 3.82
CA ASN A 303 7.44 3.96 2.91
C ASN A 303 8.63 4.20 1.97
N PHE A 304 9.03 3.16 1.23
CA PHE A 304 10.01 3.27 0.15
C PHE A 304 9.35 3.40 -1.23
N ASN A 305 8.08 3.00 -1.36
CA ASN A 305 7.47 2.88 -2.68
C ASN A 305 6.82 4.19 -3.13
N LYS A 306 7.02 4.52 -4.40
CA LYS A 306 6.35 5.66 -5.06
C LYS A 306 5.84 5.32 -6.43
N TYR A 307 6.46 4.33 -7.09
CA TYR A 307 6.15 3.95 -8.45
C TYR A 307 6.09 2.44 -8.56
N ARG A 308 5.09 1.97 -9.28
CA ARG A 308 4.89 0.55 -9.57
C ARG A 308 4.68 0.34 -11.05
N ILE A 309 5.38 -0.64 -11.60
CA ILE A 309 5.11 -1.20 -12.92
C ILE A 309 4.51 -2.58 -12.70
N LEU A 310 3.36 -2.87 -13.30
CA LEU A 310 2.64 -4.12 -13.08
C LEU A 310 2.28 -4.76 -14.40
N GLY A 311 2.52 -6.06 -14.51
CA GLY A 311 2.10 -6.87 -15.66
C GLY A 311 1.33 -8.09 -15.17
N GLY A 312 0.29 -8.48 -15.89
CA GLY A 312 -0.52 -9.61 -15.47
C GLY A 312 -1.36 -10.21 -16.59
N ILE A 313 -2.01 -11.29 -16.23
CA ILE A 313 -2.89 -12.07 -17.09
C ILE A 313 -4.19 -12.35 -16.36
N SER A 314 -5.28 -12.43 -17.10
CA SER A 314 -6.56 -12.90 -16.61
C SER A 314 -7.25 -13.82 -17.61
N TYR A 315 -8.04 -14.75 -17.11
CA TYR A 315 -8.79 -15.70 -17.92
C TYR A 315 -10.22 -15.80 -17.38
N ARG A 316 -11.18 -15.38 -18.20
CA ARG A 316 -12.60 -15.39 -17.84
C ARG A 316 -13.35 -16.53 -18.51
N THR A 317 -14.01 -17.35 -17.71
CA THR A 317 -14.92 -18.41 -18.15
C THR A 317 -16.27 -18.29 -17.43
N GLY A 318 -17.29 -17.84 -18.16
CA GLY A 318 -18.63 -17.61 -17.62
C GLY A 318 -18.64 -16.59 -16.46
N ILE A 319 -19.02 -17.05 -15.27
CA ILE A 319 -19.09 -16.24 -14.05
C ILE A 319 -17.74 -16.12 -13.33
N LEU A 320 -16.73 -16.88 -13.74
CA LEU A 320 -15.44 -16.97 -13.06
C LEU A 320 -14.36 -16.22 -13.87
N GLU A 321 -13.51 -15.47 -13.20
CA GLU A 321 -12.30 -14.87 -13.77
C GLU A 321 -11.11 -15.16 -12.86
N LEU A 322 -10.11 -15.86 -13.39
CA LEU A 322 -8.83 -16.08 -12.72
C LEU A 322 -7.87 -14.97 -13.13
N HIS A 323 -7.09 -14.43 -12.22
CA HIS A 323 -6.06 -13.44 -12.55
C HIS A 323 -4.78 -13.69 -11.76
N ALA A 324 -3.66 -13.36 -12.38
CA ALA A 324 -2.34 -13.42 -11.79
C ALA A 324 -1.52 -12.25 -12.31
N ASP A 325 -0.78 -11.59 -11.43
CA ASP A 325 0.04 -10.44 -11.77
C ASP A 325 1.35 -10.42 -10.99
N ALA A 326 2.35 -9.77 -11.60
CA ALA A 326 3.62 -9.49 -11.00
C ALA A 326 3.88 -7.99 -11.12
N GLY A 327 4.45 -7.40 -10.06
CA GLY A 327 4.77 -5.99 -10.03
C GLY A 327 6.20 -5.75 -9.63
N TRP A 328 6.82 -4.81 -10.33
CA TRP A 328 8.07 -4.18 -9.92
C TRP A 328 7.71 -2.91 -9.14
N ALA A 329 7.86 -2.99 -7.83
CA ALA A 329 7.72 -1.91 -6.86
C ALA A 329 8.97 -1.87 -5.97
N ALA A 330 8.95 -1.10 -4.88
CA ALA A 330 10.03 -1.12 -3.90
C ALA A 330 10.23 -2.53 -3.32
N GLN A 331 9.16 -3.31 -3.14
CA GLN A 331 9.21 -4.75 -2.91
C GLN A 331 8.60 -5.48 -4.12
N PRO A 332 9.31 -6.37 -4.82
CA PRO A 332 8.71 -7.11 -5.93
C PRO A 332 7.52 -7.94 -5.47
N ILE A 333 6.40 -7.86 -6.19
CA ILE A 333 5.14 -8.48 -5.81
C ILE A 333 4.71 -9.59 -6.78
N LEU A 334 4.04 -10.59 -6.23
CA LEU A 334 3.30 -11.61 -6.98
C LEU A 334 1.90 -11.70 -6.40
N SER A 335 0.88 -11.67 -7.25
CA SER A 335 -0.52 -11.68 -6.87
C SER A 335 -1.28 -12.74 -7.67
N PHE A 336 -2.26 -13.35 -7.01
CA PHE A 336 -3.18 -14.29 -7.60
C PHE A 336 -4.57 -14.08 -7.01
N GLY A 337 -5.59 -14.20 -7.84
CA GLY A 337 -6.95 -14.07 -7.38
C GLY A 337 -8.01 -14.62 -8.32
N LEU A 338 -9.23 -14.48 -7.82
CA LEU A 338 -10.44 -15.03 -8.40
C LEU A 338 -11.57 -14.00 -8.26
N THR A 339 -12.20 -13.68 -9.38
CA THR A 339 -13.40 -12.86 -9.42
C THR A 339 -14.63 -13.70 -9.77
N PHE A 340 -15.69 -13.57 -8.98
CA PHE A 340 -17.02 -14.10 -9.26
C PHE A 340 -17.94 -12.99 -9.76
N TRP A 341 -18.35 -13.06 -11.01
CA TRP A 341 -19.32 -12.16 -11.64
C TRP A 341 -20.74 -12.63 -11.30
N ILE A 342 -21.38 -11.94 -10.35
CA ILE A 342 -22.64 -12.35 -9.72
C ILE A 342 -23.86 -11.91 -10.53
N ALA A 343 -23.82 -10.70 -11.09
CA ALA A 343 -24.96 -10.14 -11.80
C ALA A 343 -24.52 -9.30 -13.00
N LYS A 344 -25.35 -9.33 -14.04
CA LYS A 344 -25.23 -8.50 -15.24
C LYS A 344 -26.62 -8.04 -15.69
N TRP A 345 -26.79 -6.76 -16.00
CA TRP A 345 -28.05 -6.24 -16.55
C TRP A 345 -27.84 -4.97 -17.38
N GLY A 346 -28.73 -4.70 -18.34
CA GLY A 346 -28.59 -3.64 -19.34
C GLY A 346 -28.48 -4.20 -20.75
N HIS A 347 -28.61 -3.34 -21.77
CA HIS A 347 -28.70 -3.77 -23.17
C HIS A 347 -27.36 -4.21 -23.75
N GLU A 348 -27.01 -5.48 -23.55
CA GLU A 348 -25.79 -6.13 -24.08
C GLU A 348 -25.76 -6.21 -25.62
N LYS A 349 -26.93 -6.25 -26.30
CA LYS A 349 -27.03 -6.66 -27.72
C LYS A 349 -27.29 -5.56 -28.75
N VAL A 350 -27.70 -4.36 -28.34
CA VAL A 350 -28.11 -3.29 -29.28
C VAL A 350 -26.91 -2.41 -29.68
N PHE A 351 -26.06 -2.07 -28.71
CA PHE A 351 -24.93 -1.16 -28.92
C PHE A 351 -23.78 -1.75 -29.74
N GLU A 352 -23.51 -3.05 -29.62
CA GLU A 352 -22.38 -3.68 -30.29
C GLU A 352 -22.58 -3.72 -31.82
N LYS A 353 -23.82 -3.97 -32.27
CA LYS A 353 -24.17 -4.00 -33.70
C LYS A 353 -24.12 -2.61 -34.33
N GLU A 354 -24.69 -1.61 -33.66
CA GLU A 354 -24.69 -0.21 -34.13
C GLU A 354 -23.26 0.38 -34.18
N LYS A 355 -22.40 0.05 -33.21
CA LYS A 355 -20.99 0.50 -33.21
C LYS A 355 -20.17 -0.12 -34.33
N ILE A 356 -20.32 -1.43 -34.57
CA ILE A 356 -19.62 -2.10 -35.67
C ILE A 356 -20.02 -1.44 -37.00
N GLU A 357 -21.31 -1.18 -37.21
CA GLU A 357 -21.81 -0.52 -38.41
C GLU A 357 -21.30 0.94 -38.55
N GLN A 358 -21.24 1.71 -37.46
CA GLN A 358 -20.66 3.06 -37.48
C GLN A 358 -19.17 3.06 -37.82
N TYR A 359 -18.37 2.17 -37.21
CA TYR A 359 -16.94 2.07 -37.48
C TYR A 359 -16.65 1.64 -38.92
N GLU A 360 -17.40 0.65 -39.43
CA GLU A 360 -17.26 0.24 -40.83
C GLU A 360 -17.63 1.36 -41.81
N LYS A 361 -18.59 2.22 -41.45
CA LYS A 361 -18.94 3.40 -42.23
C LYS A 361 -17.81 4.44 -42.25
N ILE A 362 -17.19 4.70 -41.09
CA ILE A 362 -16.04 5.63 -40.99
C ILE A 362 -14.86 5.10 -41.80
N GLU A 363 -14.52 3.82 -41.67
CA GLU A 363 -13.39 3.22 -42.40
C GLU A 363 -13.62 3.23 -43.93
N ARG A 364 -14.86 3.06 -44.38
CA ARG A 364 -15.22 3.22 -45.80
C ARG A 364 -15.01 4.65 -46.28
N ILE A 365 -15.44 5.65 -45.50
CA ILE A 365 -15.28 7.06 -45.86
C ILE A 365 -13.79 7.41 -45.96
N GLU A 366 -12.98 7.02 -44.96
CA GLU A 366 -11.53 7.27 -45.01
C GLU A 366 -10.84 6.60 -46.19
N LYS A 367 -11.27 5.39 -46.58
CA LYS A 367 -10.76 4.70 -47.78
C LYS A 367 -11.12 5.43 -49.08
N ILE A 368 -12.31 6.01 -49.15
CA ILE A 368 -12.76 6.80 -50.31
C ILE A 368 -11.96 8.09 -50.40
N GLU A 369 -11.85 8.86 -49.31
CA GLU A 369 -11.07 10.11 -49.27
C GLU A 369 -9.59 9.87 -49.60
N ARG A 370 -9.00 8.77 -49.15
CA ARG A 370 -7.62 8.39 -49.51
C ARG A 370 -7.47 8.01 -50.98
N ARG A 371 -8.51 7.48 -51.63
CA ARG A 371 -8.49 7.20 -53.08
C ARG A 371 -8.61 8.49 -53.88
N GLU A 372 -9.55 9.36 -53.51
CA GLU A 372 -9.75 10.66 -54.17
C GLU A 372 -8.48 11.52 -54.08
N LYS A 373 -7.85 11.63 -52.91
CA LYS A 373 -6.54 12.31 -52.76
C LYS A 373 -5.41 11.70 -53.59
N ARG A 374 -5.47 10.41 -53.91
CA ARG A 374 -4.46 9.75 -54.78
C ARG A 374 -4.73 9.98 -56.26
N GLU A 375 -5.99 10.25 -56.62
CA GLU A 375 -6.39 10.57 -57.99
C GLU A 375 -6.17 12.05 -58.30
N GLU A 376 -6.32 12.96 -57.33
CA GLU A 376 -5.98 14.39 -57.49
C GLU A 376 -4.47 14.67 -57.61
N ASN A 377 -3.62 13.77 -57.12
CA ASN A 377 -2.15 13.88 -57.18
C ASN A 377 -1.52 13.12 -58.37
N LYS A 378 -2.35 12.56 -59.27
CA LYS A 378 -1.93 11.96 -60.54
C LYS A 378 -2.33 12.89 -61.68
#